data_AF-A0A0D3FVN1-F1
#
_entry.id   AF-A0A0D3FVN1-F1
#
_cell.length_a   1.000
_cell.length_b   1.000
_cell.length_c   1.000
_cell.angle_alpha   90.00
_cell.angle_beta   90.00
_cell.angle_gamma   90.00
#
_symmetry.space_group_name_H-M   'P 1'
#
loop_
_entity.id
_entity.type
_entity.pdbx_description
1 polymer ?
#
loop_
_entity_poly.entity_id
_entity_poly.type
_entity_poly.pdbx_seq_one_letter_code
_entity_poly.pdbx_strand_id
1 'polypeptide(L)' 'MGVLGSRVAWAWLVQLLLLQQLAGASHVVYDDLELQAAAATADGVPPSIVDSELRTGYHFQPPKNWINGNVN' A
#
# COMPACT_ATOMS: atom_id res chain seq x y z
N MET A 1 40.61 -21.62 -18.80
CA MET A 1 39.96 -20.32 -18.54
C MET A 1 38.51 -20.24 -19.04
N GLY A 2 38.12 -20.82 -20.18
CA GLY A 2 36.77 -20.62 -20.77
C GLY A 2 35.58 -21.25 -20.02
N VAL A 3 35.69 -22.50 -19.54
CA VAL A 3 34.55 -23.24 -18.96
C VAL A 3 34.11 -22.69 -17.60
N LEU A 4 35.06 -22.23 -16.77
CA LEU A 4 34.76 -21.67 -15.45
C LEU A 4 34.09 -20.29 -15.58
N GLY A 5 34.55 -19.46 -16.52
CA GLY A 5 33.95 -18.16 -16.81
C GLY A 5 32.52 -18.26 -17.35
N SER A 6 32.24 -19.25 -18.20
CA SER A 6 30.87 -19.50 -18.68
C SER A 6 29.93 -19.87 -17.54
N ARG A 7 30.33 -20.77 -16.63
CA ARG A 7 29.48 -21.20 -15.51
C ARG A 7 29.15 -20.05 -14.55
N VAL A 8 30.10 -19.15 -14.32
CA VAL A 8 29.89 -17.94 -13.52
C VAL A 8 28.92 -16.98 -14.21
N ALA A 9 29.07 -16.76 -15.52
CA ALA A 9 28.15 -15.92 -16.29
C ALA A 9 26.71 -16.46 -16.28
N TRP A 10 26.54 -17.78 -16.37
CA TRP A 10 25.24 -18.44 -16.25
C TRP A 10 24.60 -18.24 -14.88
N ALA A 11 25.38 -18.35 -13.80
CA ALA A 11 24.88 -18.11 -12.44
C ALA A 11 24.37 -16.67 -12.27
N TRP A 12 25.09 -15.68 -12.82
CA TRP A 12 24.66 -14.29 -12.80
C TRP A 12 23.38 -14.03 -13.59
N LEU A 13 23.22 -14.65 -14.76
CA LEU A 13 21.98 -14.55 -15.54
C LEU A 13 20.78 -15.14 -14.80
N VAL A 14 20.95 -16.31 -14.19
CA VAL A 14 19.89 -16.93 -13.38
C VAL A 14 19.55 -16.08 -12.16
N GLN A 15 20.56 -15.51 -11.49
CA GLN A 15 20.36 -14.60 -10.36
C GLN A 15 19.57 -13.35 -10.77
N LEU A 16 19.92 -12.74 -11.90
CA LEU A 16 19.22 -11.56 -12.42
C LEU A 16 17.77 -11.89 -12.77
N LEU A 17 17.52 -13.04 -13.42
CA LEU A 17 16.17 -13.49 -13.76
C LEU A 17 15.33 -13.72 -12.51
N LEU A 18 15.91 -14.33 -11.47
CA LEU A 18 15.23 -14.55 -10.19
C LEU A 18 14.87 -13.22 -9.51
N LEU A 19 15.76 -12.23 -9.52
CA LEU A 19 15.50 -10.91 -8.97
C LEU A 19 14.40 -10.17 -9.74
N GLN A 20 14.34 -10.32 -11.07
CA GLN A 20 13.26 -9.76 -11.90
C GLN A 20 11.90 -10.39 -11.57
N GLN A 21 11.85 -11.72 -11.40
CA GLN A 21 10.63 -12.42 -11.00
C GLN A 21 10.18 -12.01 -9.59
N LEU A 22 11.13 -11.86 -8.65
CA LEU A 22 10.83 -11.44 -7.29
C LEU A 22 10.31 -9.99 -7.23
N ALA A 23 10.90 -9.08 -8.02
CA ALA A 23 10.43 -7.71 -8.13
C ALA A 23 9.02 -7.63 -8.76
N GLY A 24 8.77 -8.40 -9.82
CA GLY A 24 7.44 -8.48 -10.46
C GLY A 24 6.37 -9.11 -9.57
N ALA A 25 6.72 -10.12 -8.76
CA ALA A 25 5.80 -10.74 -7.80
C ALA A 25 5.56 -9.87 -6.55
N SER A 26 6.53 -9.04 -6.15
CA SER A 26 6.38 -8.08 -5.05
C SER A 26 5.56 -6.86 -5.45
N HIS A 27 5.53 -6.52 -6.74
CA HIS A 27 4.79 -5.39 -7.29
C HIS A 27 3.44 -5.86 -7.85
N VAL A 28 2.57 -6.37 -6.98
CA VAL A 28 1.13 -6.40 -7.27
C VAL A 28 0.55 -5.07 -6.79
N VAL A 29 0.84 -4.01 -7.53
CA VAL A 29 0.09 -2.76 -7.41
C VAL A 29 -1.18 -2.99 -8.20
N TYR A 30 -2.29 -3.13 -7.48
CA TYR A 30 -3.59 -3.07 -8.12
C TYR A 30 -3.80 -1.62 -8.51
N ASP A 31 -3.64 -1.29 -9.79
CA ASP A 31 -4.07 0.01 -10.35
C ASP A 31 -5.53 0.30 -9.97
N ASP A 32 -6.31 -0.77 -9.82
CA ASP A 32 -7.69 -0.75 -9.36
C ASP A 32 -7.81 -0.30 -7.90
N LEU A 33 -6.83 -0.49 -7.00
CA LEU A 33 -6.91 0.04 -5.62
C LEU A 33 -6.64 1.54 -5.55
N GLU A 34 -5.68 2.05 -6.33
CA GLU A 34 -5.50 3.52 -6.45
C GLU A 34 -6.67 4.15 -7.20
N LEU A 35 -7.19 3.51 -8.25
CA LEU A 35 -8.37 3.98 -8.98
C LEU A 35 -9.65 3.86 -8.15
N GLN A 36 -9.79 2.84 -7.29
CA GLN A 36 -10.92 2.66 -6.39
C GLN A 36 -10.81 3.54 -5.14
N ALA A 37 -9.59 3.89 -4.70
CA ALA A 37 -9.37 4.93 -3.70
C ALA A 37 -9.64 6.34 -4.25
N ALA A 38 -9.22 6.61 -5.49
CA ALA A 38 -9.53 7.84 -6.23
C ALA A 38 -11.04 7.92 -6.58
N ALA A 39 -11.67 6.79 -6.94
CA ALA A 39 -13.11 6.70 -7.15
C ALA A 39 -13.88 6.82 -5.84
N ALA A 40 -13.43 6.26 -4.72
CA ALA A 40 -14.05 6.47 -3.41
C ALA A 40 -13.98 7.95 -2.96
N THR A 41 -12.94 8.68 -3.37
CA THR A 41 -12.85 10.13 -3.16
C THR A 41 -13.63 10.95 -4.19
N ALA A 42 -13.87 10.43 -5.40
CA ALA A 42 -14.68 11.06 -6.45
C ALA A 42 -16.21 10.78 -6.33
N ASP A 43 -16.61 9.60 -5.85
CA ASP A 43 -18.00 9.16 -5.60
C ASP A 43 -18.56 9.71 -4.27
N GLY A 44 -17.95 10.78 -3.75
CA GLY A 44 -18.55 11.55 -2.67
C GLY A 44 -18.73 10.75 -1.38
N VAL A 45 -17.83 9.78 -1.09
CA VAL A 45 -17.75 9.25 0.28
C VAL A 45 -17.32 10.42 1.15
N PRO A 46 -18.23 11.00 1.95
CA PRO A 46 -17.87 12.12 2.79
C PRO A 46 -16.83 11.59 3.78
N PRO A 47 -15.80 12.37 4.15
CA PRO A 47 -14.82 11.96 5.14
C PRO A 47 -15.54 11.72 6.44
N SER A 48 -15.99 10.47 6.66
CA SER A 48 -16.98 10.04 7.66
C SER A 48 -17.58 11.24 8.39
N ILE A 49 -18.47 12.00 7.72
CA ILE A 49 -19.41 12.82 8.48
C ILE A 49 -20.07 11.76 9.34
N VAL A 50 -19.79 11.88 10.63
CA VAL A 50 -20.01 10.89 11.67
C VAL A 50 -21.48 10.49 11.58
N ASP A 51 -21.77 9.46 10.79
CA ASP A 51 -23.13 9.01 10.62
C ASP A 51 -23.54 8.50 11.99
N SER A 52 -24.51 9.18 12.58
CA SER A 52 -24.92 8.92 13.95
C SER A 52 -25.48 7.51 14.10
N GLU A 53 -25.95 6.89 13.00
CA GLU A 53 -26.42 5.50 12.98
C GLU A 53 -25.27 4.48 13.01
N LEU A 54 -24.11 4.82 12.42
CA LEU A 54 -22.91 3.96 12.43
C LEU A 54 -22.01 4.21 13.66
N ARG A 55 -22.38 5.20 14.48
CA ARG A 55 -21.67 5.57 15.70
C ARG A 55 -21.99 4.54 16.79
N THR A 56 -21.02 3.72 17.15
CA THR A 56 -21.20 2.71 18.21
C THR A 56 -21.47 3.41 19.55
N GLY A 57 -22.61 3.12 20.18
CA GLY A 57 -23.05 3.81 21.41
C GLY A 57 -22.25 3.47 22.68
N TYR A 58 -21.35 2.49 22.60
CA TYR A 58 -20.57 1.98 23.75
C TYR A 58 -19.07 2.25 23.64
N HIS A 59 -18.59 2.89 22.59
CA HIS A 59 -17.17 3.24 22.45
C HIS A 59 -16.96 4.73 22.72
N PHE A 60 -15.87 5.04 23.42
CA PHE A 60 -15.45 6.42 23.61
C PHE A 60 -15.17 7.11 22.27
N GLN A 61 -15.74 8.29 22.08
CA GLN A 61 -15.61 9.07 20.85
C GLN A 61 -15.01 10.44 21.16
N PRO A 62 -13.70 10.60 20.92
CA PRO A 62 -13.01 11.83 21.27
C PRO A 62 -13.53 13.02 20.44
N PRO A 63 -13.62 14.21 21.04
CA PRO A 63 -13.83 15.45 20.28
C PRO A 63 -12.76 15.65 19.22
N LYS A 64 -13.08 16.41 18.17
CA LYS A 64 -12.12 16.78 17.14
C LYS A 64 -10.92 17.49 17.79
N ASN A 65 -9.70 17.06 17.42
CA ASN A 65 -8.42 17.57 17.91
C ASN A 65 -8.10 17.28 19.39
N TRP A 66 -8.73 16.28 20.03
CA TRP A 66 -8.48 15.98 21.46
C TRP A 66 -7.00 15.69 21.79
N ILE A 67 -6.25 15.09 20.85
CA ILE A 67 -4.86 14.68 21.06
C ILE A 67 -3.83 15.77 20.70
N ASN A 68 -4.28 16.83 20.03
CA ASN A 68 -3.35 17.79 19.42
C ASN A 68 -2.80 18.81 20.44
N GLY A 69 -3.31 18.82 21.69
CA GLY A 69 -2.97 19.82 22.70
C GLY A 69 -3.46 21.23 22.32
N ASN A 70 -3.46 22.15 23.28
CA ASN A 70 -3.84 23.54 23.00
C ASN A 70 -2.95 24.12 21.90
N VAL A 71 -3.56 24.50 20.79
CA VAL A 71 -2.99 25.50 19.89
C VAL A 71 -3.27 26.84 20.56
N ASN A 72 -2.29 27.37 21.29
CA ASN A 72 -2.32 28.76 21.76
C ASN A 72 -2.29 29.72 20.57
#